data_AF-A0A7X1GN62-F1
#
_entry.id   AF-A0A7X1GN62-F1
#
_cell.length_a   1.000
_cell.length_b   1.000
_cell.length_c   1.000
_cell.angle_alpha   90.00
_cell.angle_beta   90.00
_cell.angle_gamma   90.00
#
_symmetry.space_group_name_H-M   'P 1'
#
loop_
_entity.id
_entity.type
_entity.pdbx_description
1 polymer ?
#
loop_
_entity_poly.entity_id
_entity_poly.type
_entity_poly.pdbx_seq_one_letter_code
_entity_poly.pdbx_strand_id
1 'polypeptide(L)'
;MELEVGDSVIVKTGVVDPDFGFDIGGWQGRVKEVDDDDMVFIAWDSVTLQQMGLDLIIRCENENLDWQVMTLWQTEVEKTMSRDSKKDVISATSVLKLEIIDDPRFNAYQ
;
A
#
# COMPACT_ATOMS: atom_id res chain seq x y z
N MET A 1 -14.03 -17.11 -0.81
CA MET A 1 -12.64 -17.38 -0.42
C MET A 1 -12.41 -16.55 0.81
N GLU A 2 -12.14 -17.18 1.94
CA GLU A 2 -11.89 -16.45 3.19
C GLU A 2 -10.43 -16.00 3.20
N LEU A 3 -10.21 -14.70 3.39
CA LEU A 3 -8.88 -14.12 3.55
C LEU A 3 -8.48 -14.22 5.02
N GLU A 4 -7.21 -14.51 5.28
CA GLU A 4 -6.67 -14.61 6.62
C GLU A 4 -5.46 -13.69 6.79
N VAL A 5 -5.17 -13.31 8.03
CA VAL A 5 -3.97 -12.55 8.37
C VAL A 5 -2.72 -13.29 7.88
N GLY A 6 -1.89 -12.60 7.10
CA GLY A 6 -0.68 -13.15 6.51
C GLY A 6 -0.81 -13.56 5.04
N ASP A 7 -2.03 -13.71 4.53
CA ASP A 7 -2.27 -13.96 3.11
C ASP A 7 -1.70 -12.83 2.25
N SER A 8 -1.10 -13.20 1.11
CA SER A 8 -0.71 -12.23 0.09
C SER A 8 -1.88 -12.02 -0.86
N VAL A 9 -2.17 -10.77 -1.17
CA VAL A 9 -3.31 -10.39 -2.02
C VAL A 9 -2.87 -9.47 -3.14
N ILE A 10 -3.59 -9.53 -4.26
CA ILE A 10 -3.50 -8.61 -5.39
C ILE A 10 -4.84 -7.89 -5.55
N VAL A 11 -4.78 -6.58 -5.79
CA VAL A 11 -5.94 -5.75 -6.08
C VAL A 11 -6.42 -6.04 -7.50
N LYS A 12 -7.73 -6.27 -7.67
CA LYS A 12 -8.34 -6.53 -8.98
C LYS A 12 -8.25 -5.31 -9.88
N THR A 13 -8.20 -5.54 -11.19
CA THR A 13 -8.19 -4.46 -12.20
C THR A 13 -9.43 -3.57 -12.07
N GLY A 14 -9.23 -2.25 -12.13
CA GLY A 14 -10.31 -1.25 -12.10
C GLY A 14 -10.78 -0.87 -10.70
N VAL A 15 -10.19 -1.43 -9.63
CA VAL A 15 -10.35 -0.94 -8.27
C VAL A 15 -9.59 0.37 -8.13
N VAL A 16 -10.22 1.36 -7.52
CA VAL A 16 -9.66 2.70 -7.36
C VAL A 16 -9.22 2.95 -5.93
N ASP A 17 -8.16 3.73 -5.78
CA ASP A 17 -7.70 4.26 -4.51
C ASP A 17 -8.83 5.05 -3.82
N PRO A 18 -9.19 4.73 -2.57
CA PRO A 18 -10.30 5.37 -1.88
C PRO A 18 -10.02 6.83 -1.49
N ASP A 19 -8.76 7.23 -1.36
CA ASP A 19 -8.34 8.57 -0.95
C ASP A 19 -8.20 9.51 -2.17
N PHE A 20 -7.74 8.98 -3.30
CA PHE A 20 -7.32 9.76 -4.47
C PHE A 20 -7.97 9.39 -5.80
N GLY A 21 -8.69 8.27 -5.88
CA GLY A 21 -9.53 7.90 -7.01
C GLY A 21 -8.82 7.44 -8.28
N PHE A 22 -7.52 7.11 -8.23
CA PHE A 22 -6.79 6.53 -9.37
C PHE A 22 -6.79 4.99 -9.28
N ASP A 23 -6.57 4.31 -10.41
CA ASP A 23 -6.58 2.84 -10.48
C ASP A 23 -5.36 2.25 -9.75
N ILE A 24 -5.62 1.36 -8.77
CA ILE A 24 -4.62 0.62 -7.99
C ILE A 24 -4.62 -0.89 -8.32
N GLY A 25 -5.32 -1.27 -9.39
CA GLY A 25 -5.34 -2.63 -9.90
C GLY A 25 -3.92 -3.16 -10.14
N GLY A 26 -3.67 -4.37 -9.64
CA GLY A 26 -2.36 -5.02 -9.70
C GLY A 26 -1.42 -4.70 -8.53
N TRP A 27 -1.78 -3.75 -7.66
CA TRP A 27 -1.05 -3.55 -6.40
C TRP A 27 -1.16 -4.79 -5.53
N GLN A 28 -0.08 -5.11 -4.81
CA GLN A 28 -0.08 -6.28 -3.94
C GLN A 28 0.43 -5.96 -2.55
N GLY A 29 -0.07 -6.72 -1.60
CA GLY A 29 0.33 -6.60 -0.21
C GLY A 29 0.01 -7.85 0.59
N ARG A 30 0.11 -7.70 1.90
CA ARG A 30 -0.19 -8.75 2.85
C ARG A 30 -1.29 -8.30 3.80
N VAL A 31 -2.28 -9.17 4.00
CA VAL A 31 -3.36 -8.94 4.96
C VAL A 31 -2.75 -8.83 6.35
N LYS A 32 -3.00 -7.69 6.99
CA LYS A 32 -2.63 -7.39 8.38
C LYS A 32 -3.77 -7.72 9.32
N GLU A 33 -4.98 -7.35 8.92
CA GLU A 33 -6.22 -7.53 9.69
C GLU A 33 -7.36 -7.84 8.71
N VAL A 34 -8.32 -8.62 9.18
CA VAL A 34 -9.57 -8.91 8.49
C VAL A 34 -10.67 -8.45 9.44
N ASP A 35 -11.54 -7.57 8.96
CA ASP A 35 -12.64 -7.02 9.76
C ASP A 35 -13.93 -7.84 9.53
N ASP A 36 -14.85 -7.76 10.48
CA ASP A 36 -16.16 -8.42 10.43
C ASP A 36 -17.06 -7.83 9.31
N ASP A 37 -16.77 -6.62 8.86
CA ASP A 37 -17.51 -5.89 7.80
C ASP A 37 -17.01 -6.19 6.37
N ASP A 38 -16.47 -7.39 6.11
CA ASP A 38 -15.94 -7.79 4.79
C ASP A 38 -14.82 -6.87 4.24
N MET A 39 -14.08 -6.22 5.13
CA MET A 39 -12.93 -5.37 4.81
C MET A 39 -11.61 -6.06 5.18
N VAL A 40 -10.54 -5.73 4.46
CA VAL A 40 -9.18 -6.19 4.75
C VAL A 40 -8.23 -5.01 4.83
N PHE A 41 -7.46 -4.98 5.92
CA PHE A 41 -6.37 -4.04 6.09
C PHE A 41 -5.10 -4.67 5.51
N ILE A 42 -4.53 -4.02 4.51
CA ILE A 42 -3.42 -4.53 3.72
C ILE A 42 -2.20 -3.66 3.99
N ALA A 43 -1.04 -4.28 4.23
CA ALA A 43 0.23 -3.60 4.13
C ALA A 43 0.88 -3.92 2.77
N TRP A 44 1.26 -2.90 2.03
CA TRP A 44 1.83 -3.07 0.69
C TRP A 44 3.17 -3.80 0.73
N ASP A 45 3.39 -4.63 -0.29
CA ASP A 45 4.67 -5.32 -0.46
C ASP A 45 5.73 -4.36 -1.01
N SER A 46 7.00 -4.74 -0.86
CA SER A 46 8.16 -3.94 -1.29
C SER A 46 8.10 -3.56 -2.77
N VAL A 47 7.56 -4.43 -3.63
CA VAL A 47 7.42 -4.16 -5.07
C VAL A 47 6.40 -3.05 -5.31
N THR A 48 5.25 -3.09 -4.65
CA THR A 48 4.22 -2.05 -4.73
C THR A 48 4.74 -0.72 -4.19
N LEU A 49 5.40 -0.74 -3.03
CA LEU A 49 6.01 0.44 -2.42
C LEU A 49 7.03 1.11 -3.35
N GLN A 50 7.88 0.33 -4.02
CA GLN A 50 8.86 0.84 -4.98
C GLN A 50 8.23 1.39 -6.27
N GLN A 51 7.07 0.86 -6.68
CA GLN A 51 6.37 1.28 -7.89
C GLN A 51 5.38 2.44 -7.68
N MET A 52 4.98 2.70 -6.43
CA MET A 52 4.04 3.74 -6.03
C MET A 52 4.45 5.15 -6.50
N GLY A 53 5.75 5.42 -6.54
CA GLY A 53 6.33 6.70 -6.94
C GLY A 53 6.35 7.73 -5.81
N LEU A 54 7.41 8.54 -5.77
CA LEU A 54 7.63 9.52 -4.70
C LEU A 54 6.55 10.59 -4.63
N ASP A 55 5.96 10.98 -5.77
CA ASP A 55 4.92 12.01 -5.82
C ASP A 55 3.69 11.64 -4.99
N LEU A 56 3.27 10.38 -5.08
CA LEU A 56 2.14 9.87 -4.30
C LEU A 56 2.51 9.76 -2.82
N ILE A 57 3.71 9.27 -2.51
CA ILE A 57 4.15 9.14 -1.12
C ILE A 57 4.25 10.51 -0.43
N ILE A 58 4.85 11.50 -1.08
CA ILE A 58 4.94 12.88 -0.57
C ILE A 58 3.55 13.47 -0.37
N ARG A 59 2.61 13.20 -1.28
CA ARG A 59 1.22 13.62 -1.12
C ARG A 59 0.59 12.99 0.13
N CYS A 60 0.72 11.68 0.33
CA CYS A 60 0.22 11.00 1.52
C CYS A 60 0.80 11.61 2.79
N GLU A 61 2.12 11.82 2.85
CA GLU A 61 2.77 12.43 4.02
C GLU A 61 2.24 13.84 4.31
N ASN A 62 2.10 14.68 3.27
CA ASN A 62 1.55 16.03 3.40
C ASN A 62 0.06 16.03 3.83
N GLU A 63 -0.70 14.99 3.48
CA GLU A 63 -2.11 14.80 3.87
C GLU A 63 -2.29 13.95 5.14
N ASN A 64 -1.18 13.58 5.82
CA ASN A 64 -1.16 12.74 7.03
C ASN A 64 -1.85 11.37 6.83
N LEU A 65 -1.62 10.75 5.67
CA LEU A 65 -2.06 9.41 5.29
C LEU A 65 -0.86 8.44 5.28
N ASP A 66 -1.05 7.22 5.80
CA ASP A 66 0.00 6.18 5.77
C ASP A 66 0.00 5.45 4.41
N TRP A 67 0.90 5.88 3.53
CA TRP A 67 1.10 5.30 2.20
C TRP A 67 1.53 3.82 2.21
N GLN A 68 1.89 3.25 3.36
CA GLN A 68 2.34 1.85 3.44
C GLN A 68 1.17 0.85 3.58
N VAL A 69 -0.05 1.33 3.80
CA VAL A 69 -1.22 0.51 4.12
C VAL A 69 -2.47 1.00 3.40
N MET A 70 -3.49 0.14 3.31
CA MET A 70 -4.81 0.51 2.80
C MET A 70 -5.87 -0.46 3.31
N THR A 71 -7.10 0.02 3.48
CA THR A 71 -8.27 -0.83 3.74
C THR A 71 -9.10 -0.94 2.47
N LEU A 72 -9.37 -2.18 2.02
CA LEU A 72 -10.17 -2.46 0.82
C LEU A 72 -11.22 -3.53 1.13
N TRP A 73 -12.25 -3.63 0.29
CA TRP A 73 -13.22 -4.69 0.41
C TRP A 73 -12.58 -6.04 0.06
N GLN A 74 -12.95 -7.11 0.77
CA GLN A 74 -12.51 -8.47 0.44
C GLN A 74 -12.85 -8.85 -1.01
N THR A 75 -13.90 -8.27 -1.57
CA THR A 75 -14.34 -8.49 -2.95
C THR A 75 -13.48 -7.77 -3.99
N GLU A 76 -12.63 -6.82 -3.59
CA GLU A 76 -11.74 -6.05 -4.47
C GLU A 76 -10.37 -6.68 -4.64
N VAL A 77 -10.07 -7.74 -3.89
CA VAL A 77 -8.77 -8.41 -3.93
C VAL A 77 -8.89 -9.90 -4.21
N GLU A 78 -7.78 -10.51 -4.61
CA GLU A 78 -7.65 -11.95 -4.81
C GLU A 78 -6.37 -12.45 -4.12
N LYS A 79 -6.38 -13.69 -3.63
CA LYS A 79 -5.15 -14.31 -3.10
C LYS A 79 -4.12 -14.43 -4.22
N THR A 80 -2.87 -14.18 -3.88
CA THR A 80 -1.74 -14.29 -4.79
C THR A 80 -0.53 -14.88 -4.06
N MET A 81 0.56 -15.10 -4.81
CA MET A 81 1.83 -15.51 -4.22
C MET A 81 2.59 -14.29 -3.70
N SER A 82 3.23 -14.46 -2.55
CA SER A 82 4.18 -13.47 -2.01
C SER A 82 5.29 -13.19 -3.01
N ARG A 83 5.59 -11.90 -3.24
CA ARG A 83 6.69 -11.47 -4.12
C ARG A 83 7.96 -11.12 -3.35
N ASP A 84 7.87 -11.02 -2.03
CA ASP A 84 8.94 -10.50 -1.18
C ASP A 84 8.95 -11.09 0.25
N SER A 85 9.82 -10.55 1.08
CA SER A 85 9.92 -10.81 2.52
C SER A 85 9.73 -9.54 3.35
N LYS A 86 9.50 -9.70 4.66
CA LYS A 86 9.46 -8.57 5.62
C LYS A 86 10.74 -7.71 5.57
N LYS A 87 11.89 -8.31 5.30
CA LYS A 87 13.17 -7.59 5.21
C LYS A 87 13.20 -6.68 3.99
N ASP A 88 12.62 -7.13 2.88
CA ASP A 88 12.56 -6.35 1.63
C ASP A 88 11.65 -5.13 1.82
N VAL A 89 10.50 -5.31 2.51
CA VAL A 89 9.61 -4.20 2.88
C VAL A 89 10.35 -3.16 3.74
N ILE A 90 11.07 -3.60 4.78
CA ILE A 90 11.85 -2.69 5.64
C ILE A 90 12.91 -1.95 4.82
N SER A 91 13.60 -2.64 3.91
CA SER A 91 14.61 -2.02 3.05
C SER A 91 13.99 -0.99 2.10
N ALA A 92 12.88 -1.32 1.43
CA ALA A 92 12.20 -0.43 0.51
C ALA A 92 11.66 0.82 1.21
N THR A 93 10.96 0.64 2.33
CA THR A 93 10.42 1.76 3.12
C THR A 93 11.53 2.66 3.68
N SER A 94 12.67 2.10 4.11
CA SER A 94 13.80 2.90 4.59
C SER A 94 14.42 3.76 3.50
N VAL A 95 14.57 3.21 2.29
CA VAL A 95 15.09 3.95 1.12
C VAL A 95 14.13 5.08 0.76
N LEU A 96 12.84 4.78 0.60
CA LEU A 96 11.83 5.78 0.25
C LEU A 96 11.76 6.92 1.28
N LYS A 97 11.82 6.61 2.58
CA LYS A 97 11.85 7.62 3.64
C LYS A 97 13.05 8.55 3.55
N LEU A 98 14.23 8.04 3.19
CA LEU A 98 15.41 8.88 2.98
C LEU A 98 15.24 9.77 1.75
N GLU A 99 14.69 9.24 0.65
CA GLU A 99 14.43 10.00 -0.57
C GLU A 99 13.44 11.16 -0.35
N ILE A 100 12.40 10.94 0.46
CA ILE A 100 11.38 11.96 0.77
C ILE A 100 11.95 13.10 1.62
N ILE A 101 12.82 12.81 2.60
CA ILE A 101 13.41 13.82 3.48
C ILE A 101 14.23 14.84 2.69
N ASP A 102 14.84 14.42 1.59
CA ASP A 102 15.63 15.28 0.71
C ASP A 102 14.78 16.01 -0.36
N ASP A 103 13.47 15.70 -0.47
CA ASP A 103 12.58 16.31 -1.47
C ASP A 103 11.99 17.64 -0.98
N PRO A 104 12.16 18.75 -1.73
CA PRO A 104 11.70 20.08 -1.31
C PRO A 104 10.16 20.22 -1.22
N ARG A 105 9.40 19.25 -1.72
CA ARG A 105 7.92 19.23 -1.65
C ARG A 105 7.42 18.64 -0.34
N PHE A 106 8.27 17.92 0.40
CA PHE A 106 7.93 17.35 1.70
C PHE A 106 7.77 18.46 2.74
N ASN A 107 6.63 18.51 3.42
CA ASN A 107 6.24 19.55 4.37
C ASN A 107 6.25 20.98 3.81
N ALA A 108 6.16 21.16 2.49
CA ALA A 108 6.18 22.49 1.85
C ALA A 108 4.98 23.38 2.23
N TYR A 109 3.96 22.81 2.89
CA TYR A 109 2.73 23.50 3.29
C TYR A 109 2.48 23.47 4.81
N GLN A 110 3.48 23.08 5.62
CA GLN A 110 3.41 23.14 7.09
C GLN A 110 3.80 24.50 7.65
#